data_AF-A0A497JCE6-F1
#
_entry.id   AF-A0A497JCE6-F1
#
_cell.length_a   1.000
_cell.length_b   1.000
_cell.length_c   1.000
_cell.angle_alpha   90.00
_cell.angle_beta   90.00
_cell.angle_gamma   90.00
#
_symmetry.space_group_name_H-M   'P 1'
#
loop_
_entity.id
_entity.type
_entity.pdbx_description
1 polymer ?
#
loop_
_entity_poly.entity_id
_entity_poly.type
_entity_poly.pdbx_seq_one_letter_code
_entity_poly.pdbx_strand_id
1 'polypeptide(L)' 'VSKGEKIGIIITKGAGKLADKAKPYIAVESYDEIDIDYYIRKQVIPAALRILKLFGIREEMLLTKGKQASLMDFF' A
#
# COMPACT_ATOMS: atom_id res chain seq x y z
N VAL A 1 -19.02 17.62 -9.62
CA VAL A 1 -17.55 17.62 -9.57
C VAL A 1 -17.05 18.81 -10.36
N SER A 2 -16.42 19.79 -9.71
CA SER A 2 -15.86 20.98 -10.32
C SER A 2 -14.33 20.92 -10.33
N LYS A 3 -13.69 21.70 -11.21
CA LYS A 3 -12.23 21.70 -11.36
C LYS A 3 -11.57 22.21 -10.08
N GLY A 4 -10.67 21.40 -9.50
CA GLY A 4 -9.96 21.71 -8.25
C GLY A 4 -10.54 21.02 -7.00
N GLU A 5 -11.67 20.34 -7.12
CA GLU A 5 -12.21 19.53 -6.04
C GLU A 5 -11.36 18.27 -5.79
N LYS A 6 -11.27 17.87 -4.52
CA LYS A 6 -10.67 16.60 -4.11
C LYS A 6 -11.64 15.47 -4.40
N ILE A 7 -11.15 14.42 -5.05
CA ILE A 7 -11.94 13.23 -5.37
C ILE A 7 -11.35 12.05 -4.60
N GLY A 8 -12.17 11.39 -3.79
CA GLY A 8 -11.79 10.15 -3.12
C GLY A 8 -11.89 8.97 -4.09
N ILE A 9 -10.76 8.33 -4.36
CA ILE A 9 -10.67 7.16 -5.22
C ILE A 9 -10.06 5.99 -4.43
N ILE A 10 -10.59 4.80 -4.68
CA ILE A 10 -10.09 3.54 -4.14
C ILE A 10 -9.64 2.66 -5.29
N ILE A 11 -8.49 1.99 -5.13
CA ILE A 11 -8.01 0.98 -6.08
C ILE A 11 -8.60 -0.37 -5.70
N THR A 12 -9.38 -0.95 -6.60
CA THR A 12 -10.02 -2.25 -6.42
C THR A 12 -9.23 -3.37 -7.11
N LYS A 13 -9.51 -4.62 -6.73
CA LYS A 13 -9.03 -5.82 -7.41
C LYS A 13 -9.54 -5.83 -8.85
N GLY A 14 -8.74 -6.34 -9.77
CA GLY A 14 -9.09 -6.40 -11.19
C GLY A 14 -7.87 -6.59 -12.08
N ALA A 15 -8.12 -6.86 -13.36
CA ALA A 15 -7.09 -6.92 -14.39
C ALA A 15 -6.98 -5.60 -15.16
N GLY A 16 -5.86 -5.38 -15.85
CA GLY A 16 -5.64 -4.17 -16.65
C GLY A 16 -4.72 -3.15 -15.96
N LYS A 17 -4.78 -1.90 -16.43
CA LYS A 17 -3.94 -0.81 -15.92
C LYS A 17 -4.49 -0.32 -14.58
N LEU A 18 -3.65 0.40 -13.82
CA LEU A 18 -4.06 0.96 -12.54
C LEU A 18 -5.29 1.89 -12.64
N ALA A 19 -5.39 2.65 -13.73
CA ALA A 19 -6.51 3.54 -13.98
C ALA A 19 -7.84 2.77 -14.14
N ASP A 20 -7.80 1.58 -14.74
CA ASP A 20 -8.98 0.73 -14.94
C ASP A 20 -9.49 0.15 -13.60
N LYS A 21 -8.61 0.08 -12.60
CA LYS A 21 -8.90 -0.40 -11.24
C LYS A 21 -9.35 0.70 -10.27
N ALA A 22 -9.41 1.95 -10.72
CA ALA A 22 -9.73 3.09 -9.88
C ALA A 22 -11.24 3.36 -9.84
N LYS A 23 -11.85 3.28 -8.65
CA LYS A 23 -13.28 3.61 -8.43
C LYS A 23 -13.42 4.79 -7.47
N PRO A 24 -14.43 5.66 -7.64
CA PRO A 24 -14.82 6.59 -6.57
C PRO A 24 -15.14 5.83 -5.29
N TYR A 25 -14.74 6.35 -4.12
CA TYR A 25 -14.93 5.64 -2.84
C TYR A 25 -16.40 5.30 -2.56
N ILE A 26 -17.33 6.13 -3.05
CA ILE A 26 -18.78 5.92 -2.94
C ILE A 26 -19.31 4.75 -3.78
N ALA A 27 -18.54 4.28 -4.77
CA ALA A 27 -18.93 3.22 -5.68
C ALA A 27 -18.29 1.86 -5.30
N VAL A 28 -17.64 1.79 -4.14
CA VAL A 28 -17.14 0.55 -3.56
C VAL A 28 -18.21 0.02 -2.62
N GLU A 29 -18.72 -1.20 -2.90
CA GLU A 29 -19.83 -1.78 -2.15
C GLU A 29 -19.33 -2.63 -0.98
N SER A 30 -18.15 -3.24 -1.12
CA SER A 30 -17.52 -4.05 -0.08
C SER A 30 -16.01 -3.81 0.03
N TYR A 31 -15.48 -3.95 1.26
CA TYR A 31 -14.04 -3.98 1.52
C TYR A 31 -13.31 -5.09 0.76
N ASP A 32 -14.01 -6.18 0.41
CA ASP A 32 -13.43 -7.30 -0.34
C ASP A 32 -13.04 -6.91 -1.77
N GLU A 33 -13.61 -5.84 -2.31
CA GLU A 33 -13.22 -5.31 -3.61
C GLU A 33 -11.86 -4.62 -3.58
N ILE A 34 -11.38 -4.20 -2.42
CA ILE A 34 -10.19 -3.36 -2.31
C ILE A 34 -8.92 -4.18 -2.59
N ASP A 35 -8.03 -3.65 -3.43
CA ASP A 35 -6.72 -4.25 -3.70
C ASP A 35 -5.74 -3.95 -2.56
N ILE A 36 -5.86 -4.70 -1.46
CA ILE A 36 -5.03 -4.50 -0.25
C ILE A 36 -3.53 -4.60 -0.59
N ASP A 37 -3.14 -5.55 -1.43
CA ASP A 37 -1.73 -5.75 -1.82
C ASP A 37 -1.17 -4.52 -2.55
N TYR A 38 -1.97 -3.87 -3.41
CA TYR A 38 -1.60 -2.59 -4.01
C TYR A 38 -1.26 -1.53 -2.96
N TYR A 39 -2.10 -1.33 -1.94
CA TYR A 39 -1.85 -0.32 -0.90
C TYR A 39 -0.63 -0.65 -0.05
N ILE A 40 -0.45 -1.92 0.33
CA ILE A 40 0.73 -2.38 1.07
C ILE A 40 2.01 -2.06 0.28
N ARG A 41 2.07 -2.49 -0.99
CA ARG A 41 3.29 -2.40 -1.81
C ARG A 41 3.57 -1.01 -2.36
N LYS A 42 2.54 -0.25 -2.72
CA LYS A 42 2.70 1.02 -3.44
C LYS A 42 2.56 2.26 -2.56
N GLN A 43 2.01 2.13 -1.36
CA GLN A 43 1.84 3.26 -0.45
C GLN A 43 2.53 3.03 0.89
N VAL A 44 2.15 1.97 1.62
CA VAL A 44 2.62 1.74 2.99
C VAL A 44 4.13 1.48 3.03
N ILE A 45 4.60 0.49 2.27
CA ILE A 45 6.01 0.10 2.22
C ILE A 45 6.92 1.26 1.76
N PRO A 46 6.64 1.95 0.63
CA PRO A 46 7.45 3.08 0.21
C PRO A 46 7.48 4.20 1.24
N ALA A 47 6.35 4.48 1.90
CA ALA A 47 6.28 5.51 2.93
C ALA A 47 7.15 5.16 4.15
N ALA A 48 7.10 3.92 4.62
CA ALA A 48 7.88 3.44 5.76
C ALA A 48 9.38 3.36 5.45
N LEU A 49 9.75 2.86 4.26
CA LEU A 49 11.14 2.73 3.84
C LEU A 49 11.89 4.05 3.73
N ARG A 50 11.20 5.20 3.59
CA ARG A 50 11.85 6.52 3.66
C ARG A 50 12.61 6.74 4.97
N ILE A 51 12.11 6.14 6.06
CA ILE A 51 12.72 6.22 7.38
C ILE A 51 13.57 4.97 7.63
N LEU A 52 12.98 3.79 7.41
CA LEU A 52 13.58 2.52 7.81
C LEU A 52 14.87 2.16 7.07
N LYS A 53 15.07 2.67 5.84
CA LYS A 53 16.33 2.50 5.10
C LYS A 53 17.54 3.07 5.83
N LEU A 54 17.37 4.12 6.65
CA LEU A 54 18.45 4.70 7.45
C LEU A 54 18.96 3.72 8.52
N PHE A 55 18.12 2.78 8.93
CA PHE A 55 18.43 1.72 9.89
C PHE A 55 18.81 0.39 9.21
N GLY A 56 19.11 0.41 7.90
CA GLY A 56 19.51 -0.77 7.15
C GLY A 56 18.36 -1.72 6.81
N ILE A 57 17.11 -1.36 7.10
CA ILE A 57 15.94 -2.20 6.77
C ILE A 57 15.65 -2.13 5.27
N ARG A 58 15.49 -3.31 4.67
CA ARG A 58 15.17 -3.46 3.24
C ARG A 58 13.70 -3.81 3.02
N GLU A 59 13.21 -3.59 1.81
CA GLU A 59 11.82 -3.85 1.45
C GLU A 59 11.40 -5.31 1.69
N GLU A 60 12.27 -6.26 1.36
CA GLU A 60 11.94 -7.68 1.50
C GLU A 60 11.69 -8.06 2.97
N MET A 61 12.39 -7.42 3.92
CA MET A 61 12.21 -7.65 5.35
C MET A 61 10.81 -7.25 5.84
N LEU A 62 10.13 -6.33 5.14
CA LEU A 62 8.74 -5.92 5.43
C LEU A 62 7.71 -6.82 4.74
N LEU A 63 8.08 -7.48 3.65
CA LEU A 63 7.21 -8.34 2.85
C LEU A 63 7.26 -9.81 3.29
N THR A 64 8.37 -10.26 3.85
CA THR A 64 8.51 -11.63 4.33
C THR A 64 7.62 -11.86 5.56
N LYS A 65 6.88 -12.98 5.55
CA LYS A 65 6.36 -13.63 6.78
C LYS A 65 7.49 -14.24 7.64
N GLY A 66 8.70 -13.68 7.53
CA GLY A 66 9.91 -14.14 8.18
C GLY A 66 10.00 -13.50 9.56
N LYS A 67 10.41 -14.32 10.54
CA LYS A 67 10.56 -14.01 11.96
C LYS A 67 10.90 -12.53 12.21
N GLN A 68 10.03 -11.84 12.95
CA GLN A 68 10.27 -10.47 13.40
C GLN A 68 11.63 -10.41 14.09
N ALA A 69 12.56 -9.63 13.53
CA ALA A 69 13.86 -9.41 14.15
C ALA A 69 13.63 -8.75 15.51
N SER A 70 14.17 -9.38 16.55
CA SER A 70 14.19 -8.85 17.90
C SER A 70 15.24 -7.74 18.00
N LEU A 71 15.10 -6.87 19.00
CA LEU A 71 16.12 -5.85 19.27
C LEU A 71 17.53 -6.45 19.48
N MET A 72 17.61 -7.71 19.91
CA MET A 72 18.86 -8.42 20.15
C MET A 72 19.58 -8.84 18.86
N ASP A 73 18.88 -8.88 17.71
CA ASP A 73 19.50 -9.25 16.43
C ASP A 73 20.35 -8.10 15.84
N PHE A 74 20.40 -6.94 16.50
CA PHE A 74 21.14 -5.74 16.07
C PHE A 74 22.39 -5.41 16.92
N PHE A 75 22.66 -6.20 17.97
CA PHE A 75 23.85 -6.07 18.84
C PHE A 75 24.82 -7.24 18.61
#